data_AF-A0A959FEB5-F1
#
_entry.id   AF-A0A959FEB5-F1
#
_cell.length_a   1.000
_cell.length_b   1.000
_cell.length_c   1.000
_cell.angle_alpha   90.00
_cell.angle_beta   90.00
_cell.angle_gamma   90.00
#
_symmetry.space_group_name_H-M   'P 1'
#
loop_
_entity.id
_entity.type
_entity.pdbx_description
1 polymer ?
#
loop_
_entity_poly.entity_id
_entity_poly.type
_entity_poly.pdbx_seq_one_letter_code
_entity_poly.pdbx_strand_id
1 'polypeptide(L)'
;ELLWREFPTDQRGTYFHKFWDARDRPGQAGAYQDISNIHSWGKTLLGAHPAANKDTQPLVFVLRADLVRRYPDLIVHMSKAKRKKLDSGQIIREPDAERVLYPLFHAKITDDILCLGFDIAREEARSDPGWFFILKQRPGSLQFGLDAADPAGENIPALNTWDDLDWAHLLAADNYVDLERDHPTPPETENAITWGETAAHMAWITYQKPFQLAIHAKTLLAKQNPES
;
A
#
# COMPACT_ATOMS: atom_id res chain seq x y z
N GLU A 1 -18.14 9.79 36.00
CA GLU A 1 -18.36 8.93 37.19
C GLU A 1 -17.76 9.50 38.47
N LEU A 2 -16.48 9.93 38.50
CA LEU A 2 -15.86 10.54 39.69
C LEU A 2 -16.62 11.75 40.26
N LEU A 3 -17.08 12.65 39.39
CA LEU A 3 -17.93 13.79 39.79
C LEU A 3 -19.28 13.35 40.37
N TRP A 4 -19.87 12.28 39.82
CA TRP A 4 -21.14 11.71 40.30
C TRP A 4 -20.99 10.96 41.63
N ARG A 5 -19.76 10.57 41.98
CA ARG A 5 -19.39 9.97 43.26
C ARG A 5 -18.77 10.98 44.23
N GLU A 6 -18.95 12.28 43.98
CA GLU A 6 -18.49 13.39 44.83
C GLU A 6 -16.97 13.43 45.11
N PHE A 7 -16.15 12.79 44.28
CA PHE A 7 -14.70 12.92 44.39
C PHE A 7 -14.24 14.29 43.89
N PRO A 8 -13.25 14.93 44.54
CA PRO A 8 -12.67 16.18 44.07
C PRO A 8 -12.03 15.98 42.69
N THR A 9 -12.54 16.71 41.69
CA THR A 9 -12.04 16.70 40.32
C THR A 9 -11.98 18.14 39.80
N ASP A 10 -10.97 18.43 38.97
CA ASP A 10 -10.82 19.73 38.32
C ASP A 10 -11.67 19.86 37.04
N GLN A 11 -12.40 18.81 36.65
CA GLN A 11 -13.26 18.72 35.46
C GLN A 11 -12.55 19.00 34.13
N ARG A 12 -11.21 18.92 34.09
CA ARG A 12 -10.39 19.18 32.87
C ARG A 12 -9.93 17.91 32.17
N GLY A 13 -10.24 16.75 32.73
CA GLY A 13 -9.82 15.45 32.20
C GLY A 13 -10.35 15.18 30.79
N THR A 14 -9.47 14.75 29.89
CA THR A 14 -9.83 14.17 28.60
C THR A 14 -9.47 12.69 28.63
N TYR A 15 -10.48 11.83 28.65
CA TYR A 15 -10.27 10.39 28.83
C TYR A 15 -9.91 9.67 27.52
N PHE A 16 -10.33 10.23 26.37
CA PHE A 16 -10.10 9.65 25.05
C PHE A 16 -9.32 10.64 24.19
N HIS A 17 -8.03 10.38 24.00
CA HIS A 17 -7.16 11.16 23.13
C HIS A 17 -6.90 10.50 21.78
N LYS A 18 -7.20 9.20 21.65
CA LYS A 18 -6.89 8.38 20.48
C LYS A 18 -8.16 7.69 20.00
N PHE A 19 -8.48 7.87 18.74
CA PHE A 19 -9.60 7.25 18.05
C PHE A 19 -9.10 6.33 16.94
N TRP A 20 -7.93 6.64 16.37
CA TRP A 20 -7.34 5.87 15.29
C TRP A 20 -6.17 5.01 15.78
N ASP A 21 -5.95 3.90 15.08
CA ASP A 21 -4.80 3.05 15.33
C ASP A 21 -3.57 3.64 14.63
N ALA A 22 -2.53 3.88 15.42
CA ALA A 22 -1.27 4.49 14.99
C ALA A 22 -0.06 3.57 15.19
N ARG A 23 -0.28 2.25 15.30
CA ARG A 23 0.79 1.26 15.51
C ARG A 23 1.80 1.21 14.36
N ASP A 24 1.35 1.53 13.14
CA ASP A 24 2.21 1.55 11.95
C ASP A 24 3.02 2.85 11.81
N ARG A 25 2.86 3.80 12.75
CA ARG A 25 3.65 5.03 12.77
C ARG A 25 5.09 4.72 13.21
N PRO A 26 6.12 5.01 12.39
CA PRO A 26 7.50 4.82 12.81
C PRO A 26 7.87 5.74 13.97
N GLY A 27 8.57 5.18 14.96
CA GLY A 27 9.29 5.92 16.01
C GLY A 27 8.49 6.40 17.23
N GLN A 28 7.15 6.56 17.18
CA GLN A 28 6.38 7.16 18.30
C GLN A 28 4.90 6.75 18.41
N ALA A 29 4.53 5.47 18.19
CA ALA A 29 3.13 5.03 18.30
C ALA A 29 2.47 5.37 19.68
N GLY A 30 3.26 5.36 20.76
CA GLY A 30 2.79 5.67 22.11
C GLY A 30 2.42 7.14 22.36
N ALA A 31 3.12 8.09 21.73
CA ALA A 31 2.94 9.52 21.96
C ALA A 31 1.87 10.18 21.05
N TYR A 32 1.42 9.46 20.02
CA TYR A 32 0.41 9.97 19.10
C TYR A 32 -0.93 10.23 19.80
N GLN A 33 -1.46 11.43 19.63
CA GLN A 33 -2.79 11.83 20.07
C GLN A 33 -3.55 12.40 18.87
N ASP A 34 -4.84 12.10 18.79
CA ASP A 34 -5.71 12.59 17.73
C ASP A 34 -6.19 14.00 18.00
N ILE A 35 -6.56 14.26 19.25
CA ILE A 35 -7.12 15.52 19.70
C ILE A 35 -6.35 16.12 20.87
N SER A 36 -6.38 17.46 20.95
CA SER A 36 -6.00 18.18 22.15
C SER A 36 -7.01 17.96 23.29
N ASN A 37 -6.65 18.37 24.50
CA ASN A 37 -7.53 18.28 25.65
C ASN A 37 -8.88 19.00 25.39
N ILE A 38 -10.00 18.32 25.60
CA ILE A 38 -11.34 18.85 25.34
C ILE A 38 -11.61 20.11 26.17
N HIS A 39 -11.07 20.21 27.39
CA HIS A 39 -11.24 21.40 28.23
C HIS A 39 -10.60 22.68 27.65
N SER A 40 -9.64 22.55 26.71
CA SER A 40 -9.04 23.69 26.03
C SER A 40 -9.75 24.05 24.73
N TRP A 41 -10.81 23.35 24.36
CA TRP A 41 -11.58 23.65 23.16
C TRP A 41 -12.42 24.92 23.38
N GLY A 42 -12.37 25.82 22.42
CA GLY A 42 -13.23 27.00 22.39
C GLY A 42 -14.57 26.73 21.73
N LYS A 43 -15.32 27.79 21.42
CA LYS A 43 -16.51 27.73 20.55
C LYS A 43 -16.10 27.67 19.08
N THR A 44 -15.41 26.61 18.71
CA THR A 44 -14.88 26.37 17.37
C THR A 44 -15.55 25.15 16.75
N LEU A 45 -15.38 24.99 15.43
CA LEU A 45 -15.98 23.85 14.71
C LEU A 45 -15.41 22.52 15.22
N LEU A 46 -16.27 21.51 15.28
CA LEU A 46 -15.83 20.13 15.51
C LEU A 46 -14.80 19.75 14.42
N GLY A 47 -13.70 19.12 14.84
CA GLY A 47 -12.57 18.79 13.95
C GLY A 47 -11.46 19.85 13.89
N ALA A 48 -11.64 21.04 14.47
CA ALA A 48 -10.61 22.08 14.52
C ALA A 48 -9.59 21.92 15.68
N HIS A 49 -9.55 20.74 16.31
CA HIS A 49 -8.78 20.49 17.53
C HIS A 49 -7.82 19.30 17.41
N PRO A 50 -6.93 19.27 16.41
CA PRO A 50 -5.89 18.26 16.38
C PRO A 50 -4.99 18.39 17.63
N ALA A 51 -4.31 17.30 18.01
CA ALA A 51 -3.28 17.38 19.04
C ALA A 51 -2.20 18.41 18.67
N ALA A 52 -1.58 19.03 19.68
CA ALA A 52 -0.67 20.18 19.54
C ALA A 52 0.56 19.92 18.64
N ASN A 53 0.85 18.66 18.32
CA ASN A 53 2.00 18.25 17.52
C ASN A 53 1.65 18.03 16.03
N LYS A 54 0.47 18.50 15.59
CA LYS A 54 0.00 18.41 14.19
C LYS A 54 -0.04 19.82 13.60
N ASP A 55 1.03 20.22 12.93
CA ASP A 55 1.10 21.51 12.23
C ASP A 55 0.20 21.56 10.98
N THR A 56 -0.23 20.40 10.47
CA THR A 56 -1.12 20.29 9.31
C THR A 56 -2.28 19.34 9.56
N GLN A 57 -3.42 19.61 8.92
CA GLN A 57 -4.50 18.62 8.85
C GLN A 57 -4.03 17.46 7.97
N PRO A 58 -4.11 16.21 8.46
CA PRO A 58 -3.63 15.06 7.70
C PRO A 58 -4.46 14.87 6.44
N LEU A 59 -3.79 14.54 5.33
CA LEU A 59 -4.47 14.04 4.14
C LEU A 59 -5.08 12.68 4.44
N VAL A 60 -6.41 12.61 4.43
CA VAL A 60 -7.14 11.34 4.61
C VAL A 60 -7.38 10.68 3.27
N PHE A 61 -6.83 9.48 3.10
CA PHE A 61 -7.02 8.61 1.95
C PHE A 61 -7.97 7.47 2.32
N VAL A 62 -9.08 7.36 1.60
CA VAL A 62 -10.07 6.29 1.77
C VAL A 62 -10.01 5.38 0.54
N LEU A 63 -9.66 4.12 0.77
CA LEU A 63 -9.59 3.07 -0.24
C LEU A 63 -10.77 2.12 -0.04
N ARG A 64 -11.63 2.00 -1.05
CA ARG A 64 -12.62 0.92 -1.16
C ARG A 64 -12.23 -0.01 -2.31
N ALA A 65 -11.84 -1.24 -2.00
CA ALA A 65 -11.42 -2.20 -3.02
C ALA A 65 -11.48 -3.64 -2.51
N ASP A 66 -11.77 -4.60 -3.40
CA ASP A 66 -11.65 -6.03 -3.11
C ASP A 66 -10.21 -6.44 -2.76
N LEU A 67 -9.22 -5.61 -3.13
CA LEU A 67 -7.84 -5.76 -2.70
C LEU A 67 -7.69 -5.78 -1.16
N VAL A 68 -8.49 -4.97 -0.45
CA VAL A 68 -8.48 -4.90 1.03
C VAL A 68 -9.07 -6.17 1.64
N ARG A 69 -10.04 -6.78 0.95
CA ARG A 69 -10.60 -8.09 1.33
C ARG A 69 -9.58 -9.20 1.12
N ARG A 70 -8.95 -9.22 -0.06
CA ARG A 70 -7.96 -10.24 -0.45
C ARG A 70 -6.69 -10.16 0.40
N TYR A 71 -6.28 -8.94 0.77
CA TYR A 71 -5.08 -8.69 1.57
C TYR A 71 -5.41 -7.80 2.78
N PRO A 72 -5.95 -8.38 3.87
CA PRO A 72 -6.31 -7.62 5.07
C PRO A 72 -5.13 -6.87 5.72
N ASP A 73 -3.90 -7.37 5.54
CA ASP A 73 -2.67 -6.78 6.08
C ASP A 73 -1.93 -5.90 5.05
N LEU A 74 -2.65 -5.30 4.10
CA LEU A 74 -2.09 -4.44 3.07
C LEU A 74 -1.23 -3.32 3.67
N ILE A 75 0.01 -3.20 3.20
CA ILE A 75 0.90 -2.10 3.54
C ILE A 75 0.58 -0.95 2.58
N VAL A 76 0.17 0.20 3.13
CA VAL A 76 -0.03 1.42 2.34
C VAL A 76 0.88 2.52 2.87
N HIS A 77 1.67 3.10 1.97
CA HIS A 77 2.51 4.27 2.25
C HIS A 77 2.52 5.21 1.05
N MET A 78 3.14 6.37 1.20
CA MET A 78 3.41 7.27 0.09
C MET A 78 4.91 7.30 -0.24
N SER A 79 5.25 7.39 -1.52
CA SER A 79 6.62 7.61 -1.99
C SER A 79 6.69 8.86 -2.83
N LYS A 80 7.70 9.69 -2.60
CA LYS A 80 7.90 10.90 -3.40
C LYS A 80 8.17 10.50 -4.85
N ALA A 81 7.64 11.22 -5.81
CA ALA A 81 7.93 10.95 -7.21
C ALA A 81 9.28 11.58 -7.61
N LYS A 82 10.04 10.87 -8.44
CA LYS A 82 11.20 11.39 -9.17
C LYS A 82 10.96 11.32 -10.67
N ARG A 83 11.64 12.19 -11.41
CA ARG A 83 11.58 12.20 -12.88
C ARG A 83 12.67 11.27 -13.41
N LYS A 84 12.28 10.33 -14.27
CA LYS A 84 13.20 9.44 -14.99
C LYS A 84 13.10 9.71 -16.48
N LYS A 85 14.26 9.86 -17.12
CA LYS A 85 14.34 9.96 -18.58
C LYS A 85 14.52 8.55 -19.13
N LEU A 86 13.63 8.14 -20.03
CA LEU A 86 13.73 6.87 -20.77
C LEU A 86 14.68 7.02 -21.96
N ASP A 87 15.12 5.89 -22.52
CA ASP A 87 15.99 5.86 -23.70
C ASP A 87 15.34 6.51 -24.93
N SER A 88 14.01 6.49 -24.99
CA SER A 88 13.20 7.22 -25.98
C SER A 88 13.27 8.75 -25.85
N GLY A 89 13.91 9.27 -24.79
CA GLY A 89 13.95 10.69 -24.45
C GLY A 89 12.74 11.20 -23.66
N GLN A 90 11.69 10.38 -23.50
CA GLN A 90 10.51 10.73 -22.71
C GLN A 90 10.83 10.83 -21.22
N ILE A 91 10.26 11.83 -20.54
CA ILE A 91 10.36 11.97 -19.09
C ILE A 91 9.09 11.41 -18.45
N ILE A 92 9.27 10.39 -17.60
CA ILE A 92 8.21 9.77 -16.81
C ILE A 92 8.38 10.08 -15.31
N ARG A 93 7.34 9.82 -14.52
CA ARG A 93 7.39 9.84 -13.06
C ARG A 93 7.47 8.43 -12.54
N GLU A 94 8.34 8.20 -11.57
CA GLU A 94 8.43 6.94 -10.84
C GLU A 94 8.52 7.20 -9.33
N PRO A 95 8.06 6.27 -8.49
CA PRO A 95 8.21 6.40 -7.05
C PRO A 95 9.68 6.30 -6.63
N ASP A 96 10.07 7.14 -5.68
CA ASP A 96 11.38 7.15 -5.05
C ASP A 96 11.34 6.30 -3.76
N ALA A 97 11.95 5.12 -3.80
CA ALA A 97 11.93 4.15 -2.70
C ALA A 97 12.66 4.64 -1.43
N GLU A 98 13.51 5.67 -1.54
CA GLU A 98 14.24 6.24 -0.40
C GLU A 98 13.43 7.33 0.32
N ARG A 99 12.43 7.92 -0.35
CA ARG A 99 11.65 9.05 0.15
C ARG A 99 10.22 8.61 0.44
N VAL A 100 10.07 7.88 1.55
CA VAL A 100 8.81 7.26 1.98
C VAL A 100 8.16 8.04 3.12
N LEU A 101 6.83 8.17 3.05
CA LEU A 101 5.97 8.73 4.09
C LEU A 101 4.95 7.65 4.52
N TYR A 102 5.03 7.23 5.77
CA TYR A 102 4.09 6.27 6.36
C TYR A 102 2.84 6.97 6.90
N PRO A 103 1.70 6.27 6.97
CA PRO A 103 0.49 6.83 7.55
C PRO A 103 0.71 7.15 9.04
N LEU A 104 0.13 8.27 9.48
CA LEU A 104 0.05 8.64 10.90
C LEU A 104 -0.91 7.74 11.66
N PHE A 105 -1.95 7.28 10.96
CA PHE A 105 -2.98 6.40 11.49
C PHE A 105 -3.68 5.64 10.37
N HIS A 106 -4.35 4.55 10.75
CA HIS A 106 -5.30 3.84 9.90
C HIS A 106 -6.59 3.48 10.64
N ALA A 107 -7.59 3.09 9.86
CA ALA A 107 -8.76 2.38 10.33
C ALA A 107 -9.33 1.50 9.22
N LYS A 108 -9.64 0.25 9.60
CA LYS A 108 -10.45 -0.64 8.78
C LYS A 108 -11.92 -0.42 9.17
N ILE A 109 -12.72 0.07 8.22
CA ILE A 109 -14.14 0.38 8.46
C ILE A 109 -14.99 -0.86 8.17
N THR A 110 -14.71 -1.53 7.05
CA THR A 110 -15.30 -2.80 6.62
C THR A 110 -14.21 -3.70 6.06
N ASP A 111 -14.56 -4.89 5.56
CA ASP A 111 -13.59 -5.79 4.93
C ASP A 111 -13.00 -5.24 3.62
N ASP A 112 -13.69 -4.32 2.94
CA ASP A 112 -13.30 -3.67 1.69
C ASP A 112 -12.87 -2.20 1.84
N ILE A 113 -13.04 -1.57 3.01
CA ILE A 113 -12.76 -0.13 3.22
C ILE A 113 -11.63 0.09 4.23
N LEU A 114 -10.57 0.74 3.76
CA LEU A 114 -9.42 1.18 4.55
C LEU A 114 -9.29 2.71 4.52
N CYS A 115 -9.16 3.34 5.68
CA CYS A 115 -8.92 4.76 5.86
C CYS A 115 -7.51 4.98 6.41
N LEU A 116 -6.75 5.90 5.83
CA LEU A 116 -5.35 6.20 6.19
C LEU A 116 -5.15 7.71 6.25
N GLY A 117 -4.44 8.21 7.26
CA GLY A 117 -4.06 9.62 7.36
C GLY A 117 -2.58 9.85 7.14
N PHE A 118 -2.19 10.82 6.31
CA PHE A 118 -0.79 11.14 6.02
C PHE A 118 -0.45 12.59 6.41
N ASP A 119 0.79 12.80 6.88
CA ASP A 119 1.31 14.13 7.23
C ASP A 119 1.84 14.85 5.99
N ILE A 120 0.92 15.19 5.08
CA ILE A 120 1.23 15.88 3.83
C ILE A 120 0.02 16.70 3.39
N ALA A 121 0.28 17.91 2.90
CA ALA A 121 -0.77 18.72 2.28
C ALA A 121 -1.24 18.11 0.96
N ARG A 122 -2.54 18.24 0.65
CA ARG A 122 -3.13 17.73 -0.59
C ARG A 122 -2.42 18.30 -1.83
N GLU A 123 -2.05 19.57 -1.79
CA GLU A 123 -1.41 20.31 -2.87
C GLU A 123 0.00 19.78 -3.11
N GLU A 124 0.73 19.48 -2.04
CA GLU A 124 2.07 18.88 -2.13
C GLU A 124 2.00 17.46 -2.70
N ALA A 125 1.08 16.62 -2.20
CA ALA A 125 0.89 15.25 -2.69
C ALA A 125 0.66 15.22 -4.21
N ARG A 126 -0.09 16.20 -4.73
CA ARG A 126 -0.48 16.29 -6.14
C ARG A 126 0.46 17.09 -7.03
N SER A 127 1.51 17.67 -6.46
CA SER A 127 2.45 18.51 -7.17
C SER A 127 3.14 17.77 -8.32
N ASP A 128 4.02 18.46 -9.06
CA ASP A 128 4.89 17.82 -10.05
C ASP A 128 6.35 17.96 -9.58
N PRO A 129 7.05 16.86 -9.25
CA PRO A 129 6.69 15.49 -9.58
C PRO A 129 5.66 14.83 -8.65
N GLY A 130 5.37 15.37 -7.46
CA GLY A 130 4.31 14.87 -6.59
C GLY A 130 4.67 13.63 -5.78
N TRP A 131 3.64 12.86 -5.42
CA TRP A 131 3.75 11.64 -4.62
C TRP A 131 2.89 10.52 -5.20
N PHE A 132 3.29 9.27 -4.95
CA PHE A 132 2.54 8.07 -5.24
C PHE A 132 1.99 7.46 -3.96
N PHE A 133 0.77 6.94 -4.01
CA PHE A 133 0.31 5.94 -3.06
C PHE A 133 0.83 4.57 -3.50
N ILE A 134 1.53 3.89 -2.61
CA ILE A 134 2.04 2.55 -2.80
C ILE A 134 1.19 1.59 -1.98
N LEU A 135 0.50 0.68 -2.67
CA LEU A 135 -0.28 -0.40 -2.08
C LEU A 135 0.52 -1.68 -2.28
N LYS A 136 0.94 -2.31 -1.18
CA LYS A 136 1.85 -3.44 -1.22
C LYS A 136 1.33 -4.57 -0.34
N GLN A 137 1.35 -5.80 -0.85
CA GLN A 137 1.11 -6.96 -0.01
C GLN A 137 2.17 -7.06 1.09
N ARG A 138 1.75 -7.30 2.34
CA ARG A 138 2.71 -7.62 3.40
C ARG A 138 3.43 -8.93 3.03
N PRO A 139 4.77 -8.93 2.93
CA PRO A 139 5.52 -10.17 2.76
C PRO A 139 5.30 -11.02 4.00
N GLY A 140 4.53 -12.11 3.89
CA GLY A 140 4.08 -12.89 5.05
C GLY A 140 4.24 -14.39 4.89
N SER A 141 4.06 -14.92 3.68
CA SER A 141 4.27 -16.34 3.38
C SER A 141 4.90 -16.46 1.99
N LEU A 142 5.87 -17.36 1.86
CA LEU A 142 6.38 -17.76 0.55
C LEU A 142 5.25 -18.49 -0.17
N GLN A 143 4.87 -17.98 -1.34
CA GLN A 143 3.90 -18.62 -2.21
C GLN A 143 4.63 -19.11 -3.44
N PHE A 144 4.26 -20.31 -3.90
CA PHE A 144 4.80 -20.90 -5.11
C PHE A 144 3.66 -21.22 -6.06
N GLY A 145 3.82 -20.90 -7.32
CA GLY A 145 2.84 -21.13 -8.37
C GLY A 145 3.08 -20.22 -9.58
N LEU A 146 2.45 -20.57 -10.69
CA LEU A 146 2.47 -19.78 -11.92
C LEU A 146 1.17 -18.99 -12.07
N ASP A 147 1.23 -17.91 -12.84
CA ASP A 147 0.05 -17.11 -13.14
C ASP A 147 -0.96 -17.91 -13.97
N ALA A 148 -2.25 -17.63 -13.75
CA ALA A 148 -3.32 -18.31 -14.46
C ALA A 148 -3.26 -17.97 -15.95
N ALA A 149 -3.38 -18.99 -16.79
CA ALA A 149 -3.57 -18.81 -18.23
C ALA A 149 -4.78 -17.91 -18.51
N ASP A 150 -4.71 -17.13 -19.59
CA ASP A 150 -5.88 -16.44 -20.13
C ASP A 150 -7.00 -17.47 -20.36
N PRO A 151 -8.18 -17.33 -19.73
CA PRO A 151 -9.28 -18.27 -19.90
C PRO A 151 -9.77 -18.38 -21.35
N ALA A 152 -9.49 -17.40 -22.21
CA ALA A 152 -9.76 -17.49 -23.64
C ALA A 152 -8.75 -18.36 -24.40
N GLY A 153 -7.55 -18.61 -23.84
CA GLY A 153 -6.49 -19.40 -24.47
C GLY A 153 -5.90 -18.78 -25.73
N GLU A 154 -6.25 -17.53 -26.04
CA GLU A 154 -5.92 -16.88 -27.32
C GLU A 154 -4.52 -16.23 -27.32
N ASN A 155 -3.98 -15.92 -26.14
CA ASN A 155 -2.69 -15.25 -26.01
C ASN A 155 -1.81 -15.94 -24.96
N ILE A 156 -0.76 -16.60 -25.42
CA ILE A 156 0.37 -16.96 -24.57
C ILE A 156 1.35 -15.76 -24.61
N PRO A 157 1.64 -15.10 -23.48
CA PRO A 157 2.55 -13.95 -23.50
C PRO A 157 3.97 -14.37 -23.93
N ALA A 158 4.77 -13.41 -24.38
CA ALA A 158 6.16 -13.71 -24.73
C ALA A 158 6.98 -13.98 -23.46
N LEU A 159 7.60 -15.15 -23.37
CA LEU A 159 8.49 -15.53 -22.27
C LEU A 159 9.86 -14.86 -22.43
N ASN A 160 10.04 -13.65 -21.88
CA ASN A 160 11.33 -12.93 -21.91
C ASN A 160 12.16 -13.20 -20.65
N THR A 161 11.48 -13.33 -19.51
CA THR A 161 12.04 -13.57 -18.18
C THR A 161 11.24 -14.68 -17.48
N TRP A 162 11.75 -15.20 -16.36
CA TRP A 162 10.99 -16.17 -15.55
C TRP A 162 9.71 -15.58 -14.95
N ASP A 163 9.62 -14.25 -14.78
CA ASP A 163 8.40 -13.59 -14.30
C ASP A 163 7.26 -13.62 -15.34
N ASP A 164 7.57 -13.88 -16.62
CA ASP A 164 6.57 -14.00 -17.69
C ASP A 164 5.99 -15.43 -17.80
N LEU A 165 6.51 -16.38 -17.02
CA LEU A 165 6.07 -17.78 -17.06
C LEU A 165 4.71 -17.96 -16.38
N ASP A 166 3.73 -18.41 -17.16
CA ASP A 166 2.38 -18.71 -16.68
C ASP A 166 1.97 -20.16 -17.02
N TRP A 167 0.80 -20.60 -16.56
CA TRP A 167 0.29 -21.94 -16.85
C TRP A 167 0.00 -22.20 -18.34
N ALA A 168 -0.12 -21.18 -19.20
CA ALA A 168 -0.36 -21.35 -20.63
C ALA A 168 0.90 -21.76 -21.40
N HIS A 169 2.08 -21.49 -20.85
CA HIS A 169 3.37 -21.92 -21.40
C HIS A 169 3.65 -23.41 -21.21
N LEU A 170 2.94 -24.04 -20.27
CA LEU A 170 3.11 -25.45 -19.96
C LEU A 170 2.07 -26.28 -20.72
N LEU A 171 2.46 -27.47 -21.13
CA LEU A 171 1.53 -28.41 -21.72
C LEU A 171 0.65 -28.95 -20.59
N ALA A 172 -0.65 -28.68 -20.67
CA ALA A 172 -1.63 -29.08 -19.66
C ALA A 172 -1.60 -30.61 -19.44
N ALA A 173 -0.86 -31.06 -18.44
CA ALA A 173 -0.97 -32.39 -17.87
C ALA A 173 -1.85 -32.28 -16.61
N ASP A 174 -2.75 -33.23 -16.41
CA ASP A 174 -3.82 -33.25 -15.41
C ASP A 174 -3.35 -32.90 -13.97
N ASN A 175 -3.23 -31.61 -13.66
CA ASN A 175 -2.82 -31.02 -12.37
C ASN A 175 -1.35 -31.20 -11.95
N TYR A 176 -0.44 -31.49 -12.87
CA TYR A 176 1.00 -31.56 -12.56
C TYR A 176 1.86 -31.00 -13.70
N VAL A 177 3.10 -30.64 -13.35
CA VAL A 177 4.12 -30.18 -14.31
C VAL A 177 4.96 -31.37 -14.75
N ASP A 178 5.15 -31.53 -16.06
CA ASP A 178 5.99 -32.60 -16.61
C ASP A 178 7.35 -32.01 -17.01
N LEU A 179 8.37 -32.22 -16.17
CA LEU A 179 9.70 -31.63 -16.37
C LEU A 179 10.44 -32.19 -17.60
N GLU A 180 10.06 -33.36 -18.10
CA GLU A 180 10.65 -33.96 -19.31
C GLU A 180 9.98 -33.47 -20.59
N ARG A 181 8.78 -32.93 -20.48
CA ARG A 181 7.98 -32.47 -21.62
C ARG A 181 7.94 -30.95 -21.72
N ASP A 182 7.87 -30.27 -20.58
CA ASP A 182 7.86 -28.83 -20.45
C ASP A 182 9.30 -28.31 -20.32
N HIS A 183 9.72 -27.51 -21.29
CA HIS A 183 11.06 -26.90 -21.31
C HIS A 183 11.00 -25.39 -21.57
N PRO A 184 10.25 -24.61 -20.75
CA PRO A 184 10.26 -23.17 -20.88
C PRO A 184 11.69 -22.65 -20.71
N THR A 185 12.13 -21.79 -21.61
CA THR A 185 13.48 -21.19 -21.56
C THR A 185 13.37 -19.72 -21.98
N PRO A 186 13.38 -18.77 -21.03
CA PRO A 186 13.46 -17.36 -21.36
C PRO A 186 14.84 -17.05 -22.00
N PRO A 187 14.91 -16.09 -22.93
CA PRO A 187 16.15 -15.66 -23.57
C PRO A 187 17.15 -15.04 -22.57
N GLU A 188 16.67 -14.39 -21.51
CA GLU A 188 17.51 -13.95 -20.40
C GLU A 188 17.39 -14.94 -19.23
N THR A 189 18.43 -15.75 -19.01
CA THR A 189 18.52 -16.57 -17.80
C THR A 189 19.07 -15.73 -16.66
N GLU A 190 18.16 -15.07 -15.94
CA GLU A 190 18.50 -14.38 -14.70
C GLU A 190 19.20 -15.37 -13.74
N ASN A 191 20.40 -15.03 -13.27
CA ASN A 191 21.16 -15.78 -12.26
C ASN A 191 21.45 -17.27 -12.57
N ALA A 192 21.54 -17.66 -13.86
CA ALA A 192 21.75 -19.07 -14.26
C ALA A 192 20.70 -20.04 -13.69
N ILE A 193 19.47 -19.55 -13.49
CA ILE A 193 18.34 -20.36 -13.06
C ILE A 193 17.79 -21.14 -14.25
N THR A 194 17.65 -22.46 -14.07
CA THR A 194 17.27 -23.42 -15.13
C THR A 194 16.10 -24.28 -14.68
N TRP A 195 15.08 -24.40 -15.53
CA TRP A 195 13.91 -25.26 -15.32
C TRP A 195 14.31 -26.73 -15.17
N GLY A 196 13.72 -27.42 -14.20
CA GLY A 196 13.93 -28.85 -13.94
C GLY A 196 15.29 -29.25 -13.35
N GLU A 197 16.27 -28.33 -13.28
CA GLU A 197 17.65 -28.63 -12.87
C GLU A 197 17.76 -29.00 -11.37
N THR A 198 17.20 -28.16 -10.49
CA THR A 198 17.16 -28.42 -9.05
C THR A 198 15.86 -27.94 -8.42
N ALA A 199 15.53 -28.48 -7.24
CA ALA A 199 14.40 -27.98 -6.45
C ALA A 199 14.55 -26.49 -6.07
N ALA A 200 15.78 -26.00 -5.90
CA ALA A 200 16.04 -24.57 -5.63
C ALA A 200 15.73 -23.70 -6.85
N HIS A 201 16.09 -24.15 -8.06
CA HIS A 201 15.74 -23.45 -9.29
C HIS A 201 14.22 -23.42 -9.49
N MET A 202 13.55 -24.57 -9.31
CA MET A 202 12.09 -24.64 -9.41
C MET A 202 11.39 -23.75 -8.39
N ALA A 203 11.90 -23.69 -7.15
CA ALA A 203 11.38 -22.80 -6.12
C ALA A 203 11.56 -21.33 -6.50
N TRP A 204 12.70 -20.94 -7.09
CA TRP A 204 12.92 -19.57 -7.58
C TRP A 204 11.97 -19.21 -8.73
N ILE A 205 11.86 -20.09 -9.73
CA ILE A 205 11.01 -19.86 -10.92
C ILE A 205 9.54 -19.73 -10.52
N THR A 206 9.08 -20.58 -9.61
CA THR A 206 7.68 -20.58 -9.18
C THR A 206 7.39 -19.62 -8.03
N TYR A 207 8.38 -18.89 -7.51
CA TYR A 207 8.17 -17.99 -6.39
C TYR A 207 7.28 -16.80 -6.79
N GLN A 208 6.11 -16.70 -6.16
CA GLN A 208 5.19 -15.60 -6.39
C GLN A 208 5.64 -14.35 -5.64
N LYS A 209 6.11 -13.36 -6.39
CA LYS A 209 6.52 -12.06 -5.84
C LYS A 209 5.29 -11.34 -5.24
N PRO A 210 5.40 -10.79 -4.02
CA PRO A 210 4.32 -9.99 -3.44
C PRO A 210 3.96 -8.82 -4.36
N PHE A 211 2.68 -8.63 -4.63
CA PHE A 211 2.28 -7.55 -5.54
C PHE A 211 2.56 -6.17 -4.93
N GLN A 212 2.81 -5.20 -5.81
CA GLN A 212 2.95 -3.80 -5.46
C GLN A 212 2.31 -2.94 -6.56
N LEU A 213 1.44 -2.02 -6.17
CA LEU A 213 0.79 -1.07 -7.07
C LEU A 213 1.15 0.35 -6.66
N ALA A 214 1.61 1.16 -7.63
CA ALA A 214 1.90 2.57 -7.42
C ALA A 214 0.90 3.44 -8.21
N ILE A 215 0.13 4.26 -7.50
CA ILE A 215 -0.84 5.18 -8.12
C ILE A 215 -0.47 6.61 -7.76
N HIS A 216 -0.25 7.45 -8.77
CA HIS A 216 0.10 8.85 -8.54
C HIS A 216 -1.05 9.59 -7.85
N ALA A 217 -0.77 10.38 -6.80
CA ALA A 217 -1.79 11.04 -5.99
C ALA A 217 -2.65 12.01 -6.81
N LYS A 218 -2.08 12.66 -7.84
CA LYS A 218 -2.84 13.48 -8.80
C LYS A 218 -4.00 12.72 -9.50
N THR A 219 -3.89 11.41 -9.70
CA THR A 219 -4.92 10.56 -10.31
C THR A 219 -6.06 10.30 -9.35
N LEU A 220 -5.75 10.04 -8.07
CA LEU A 220 -6.75 9.67 -7.05
C LEU A 220 -7.42 10.88 -6.42
N LEU A 221 -6.66 11.94 -6.18
CA LEU A 221 -7.17 13.17 -5.63
C LEU A 221 -7.64 13.99 -6.82
N ALA A 222 -8.93 13.99 -7.18
CA ALA A 222 -9.46 14.89 -8.22
C ALA A 222 -9.30 16.36 -7.80
N LYS A 223 -9.24 17.32 -8.74
CA LYS A 223 -9.35 18.76 -8.35
C LYS A 223 -10.69 18.91 -7.61
N GLN A 224 -10.71 19.56 -6.45
CA GLN A 224 -11.99 19.94 -5.85
C GLN A 224 -12.71 20.81 -6.89
N ASN A 225 -13.95 20.47 -7.22
CA ASN A 225 -14.81 21.45 -7.86
C ASN A 225 -14.96 22.62 -6.88
N PRO A 226 -14.82 23.87 -7.34
CA PRO A 226 -14.91 25.05 -6.49
C PRO A 226 -16.35 25.36 -6.03
N GLU A 227 -17.16 24.35 -5.70
CA GLU A 227 -18.51 24.54 -5.18
C GLU A 227 -18.78 23.61 -3.99
N SER A 228 -18.61 24.17 -2.80
CA SER A 228 -19.38 23.88 -1.58
C SER A 228 -19.22 25.03 -0.61
#